data_AF-E2BWZ9-F1
#
_entry.id   AF-E2BWZ9-F1
#
_cell.length_a   1.000
_cell.length_b   1.000
_cell.length_c   1.000
_cell.angle_alpha   90.00
_cell.angle_beta   90.00
_cell.angle_gamma   90.00
#
_symmetry.space_group_name_H-M   'P 1'
#
loop_
_entity.id
_entity.type
_entity.pdbx_description
1 polymer ?
#
loop_
_entity_poly.entity_id
_entity_poly.type
_entity_poly.pdbx_seq_one_letter_code
_entity_poly.pdbx_strand_id
1 'polypeptide(L)'
;ANMSSSYKGLQAKLKEYSPTAVYVPCAAHSLNLVGVHAVYCNTEVISYFDFLQKSYTFFSVSTYRWNILSSQNLIKVPKILSTTRWSARADAVSALREGYNKIEDALE
;
A
#
# COMPACT_ATOMS: atom_id res chain seq x y z
N ALA A 1 20.17 -7.60 11.98
CA ALA A 1 19.71 -7.20 13.32
C ALA A 1 18.35 -6.54 13.17
N ASN A 2 17.29 -7.09 13.77
CA ASN A 2 15.96 -6.48 13.74
C ASN A 2 15.75 -5.69 15.03
N MET A 3 15.14 -4.50 14.90
CA MET A 3 15.19 -3.38 15.87
C MET A 3 16.49 -2.59 15.83
N SER A 4 16.82 -2.03 14.66
CA SER A 4 17.89 -1.04 14.52
C SER A 4 17.46 0.28 15.16
N SER A 5 17.92 0.55 16.37
CA SER A 5 18.01 1.91 16.90
C SER A 5 19.47 2.30 17.08
N SER A 6 19.77 3.59 16.95
CA SER A 6 21.11 4.17 17.14
C SER A 6 21.70 3.95 18.54
N TYR A 7 20.84 3.63 19.52
CA TYR A 7 21.22 3.25 20.87
C TYR A 7 21.13 1.72 21.00
N LYS A 8 22.05 1.11 21.77
CA LYS A 8 22.10 -0.32 22.14
C LYS A 8 20.67 -0.91 22.08
N GLY A 9 20.38 -1.66 21.01
CA GLY A 9 19.03 -1.84 20.46
C GLY A 9 17.95 -2.15 21.50
N LEU A 10 16.69 -1.76 21.25
CA LEU A 10 15.56 -1.98 22.17
C LEU A 10 15.52 -3.40 22.76
N GLN A 11 15.89 -4.40 21.95
CA GLN A 11 16.00 -5.79 22.38
C GLN A 11 17.04 -6.02 23.50
N ALA A 12 18.19 -5.36 23.44
CA ALA A 12 19.22 -5.42 24.49
C ALA A 12 18.67 -4.89 25.82
N LYS A 13 17.97 -3.74 25.79
CA LYS A 13 17.31 -3.17 26.97
C LYS A 13 16.20 -4.06 27.51
N LEU A 14 15.38 -4.68 26.64
CA LEU A 14 14.34 -5.62 27.06
C LEU A 14 14.93 -6.87 27.75
N LYS A 15 16.10 -7.34 27.28
CA LYS A 15 16.79 -8.49 27.89
C LYS A 15 17.36 -8.22 29.28
N GLU A 16 17.64 -6.96 29.63
CA GLU A 16 18.05 -6.59 30.99
C GLU A 16 16.92 -6.83 32.01
N TYR A 17 15.66 -6.66 31.60
CA TYR A 17 14.48 -6.90 32.45
C TYR A 17 13.93 -8.32 32.32
N SER A 18 14.05 -8.93 31.15
CA SER A 18 13.56 -10.28 30.87
C SER A 18 14.52 -11.03 29.95
N PRO A 19 15.46 -11.82 30.50
CA PRO A 19 16.49 -12.51 29.72
C PRO A 19 15.95 -13.50 28.69
N THR A 20 14.74 -14.03 28.90
CA THR A 20 14.06 -14.98 28.01
C THR A 20 13.21 -14.31 26.93
N ALA A 21 13.03 -12.98 26.97
CA ALA A 21 12.29 -12.26 25.95
C ALA A 21 13.07 -12.24 24.62
N VAL A 22 12.55 -12.98 23.63
CA VAL A 22 13.09 -13.02 22.27
C VAL A 22 12.21 -12.16 21.36
N TYR A 23 12.80 -11.14 20.75
CA TYR A 23 12.16 -10.40 19.69
C TYR A 23 12.29 -11.17 18.37
N VAL A 24 11.15 -11.40 17.71
CA VAL A 24 11.09 -12.01 16.38
C VAL A 24 10.52 -10.97 15.40
N PRO A 25 11.20 -10.65 14.30
CA PRO A 25 10.65 -9.76 13.29
C PRO A 25 9.37 -10.33 12.68
N CYS A 26 8.41 -9.46 12.40
CA CYS A 26 7.24 -9.85 11.63
C CYS A 26 7.64 -10.08 10.16
N ALA A 27 7.44 -11.31 9.67
CA ALA A 27 7.74 -11.67 8.28
C ALA A 27 6.90 -10.82 7.30
N ALA A 28 5.63 -10.60 7.60
CA ALA A 28 4.76 -9.76 6.77
C ALA A 28 5.24 -8.30 6.70
N HIS A 29 5.73 -7.75 7.81
CA HIS A 29 6.31 -6.40 7.83
C HIS A 29 7.62 -6.33 7.03
N SER A 30 8.48 -7.34 7.19
CA SER A 30 9.74 -7.44 6.44
C SER A 30 9.47 -7.51 4.93
N LEU A 31 8.47 -8.30 4.51
CA LEU A 31 8.04 -8.37 3.12
C LEU A 31 7.46 -7.05 2.61
N ASN A 32 6.67 -6.34 3.43
CA ASN A 32 6.17 -5.01 3.08
C ASN A 32 7.31 -4.03 2.81
N LEU A 33 8.36 -4.04 3.64
CA LEU A 33 9.54 -3.18 3.44
C LEU A 33 10.26 -3.50 2.12
N VAL A 34 10.47 -4.78 1.81
CA VAL A 34 11.08 -5.19 0.54
C VAL A 34 10.28 -4.66 -0.66
N GLY A 35 8.96 -4.84 -0.66
CA GLY A 35 8.09 -4.32 -1.72
C GLY A 35 8.18 -2.80 -1.84
N VAL A 36 8.07 -2.08 -0.71
CA VAL A 36 8.18 -0.62 -0.66
C VAL A 36 9.49 -0.16 -1.28
N HIS A 37 10.63 -0.72 -0.84
CA HIS A 37 11.94 -0.35 -1.40
C HIS A 37 12.08 -0.69 -2.89
N ALA A 38 11.50 -1.81 -3.34
CA ALA A 38 11.52 -2.20 -4.75
C ALA A 38 10.72 -1.24 -5.66
N VAL A 39 9.66 -0.59 -5.15
CA VAL A 39 8.96 0.46 -5.89
C VAL A 39 9.74 1.76 -5.89
N TYR A 40 10.26 2.16 -4.73
CA TYR A 40 10.92 3.46 -4.59
C TYR A 40 12.31 3.54 -5.23
N CYS A 41 12.85 2.44 -5.77
CA CYS A 41 14.09 2.47 -6.54
C CYS A 41 13.87 2.84 -8.02
N ASN A 42 12.62 2.92 -8.51
CA ASN A 42 12.31 3.20 -9.91
C ASN A 42 11.24 4.30 -10.05
N THR A 43 11.61 5.39 -10.72
CA THR A 43 10.75 6.57 -10.91
C THR A 43 9.50 6.32 -11.75
N GLU A 44 9.56 5.43 -12.74
CA GLU A 44 8.40 5.07 -13.57
C GLU A 44 7.36 4.31 -12.74
N VAL A 45 7.83 3.36 -11.92
CA VAL A 45 6.96 2.58 -11.04
C VAL A 45 6.35 3.47 -9.96
N ILE A 46 7.11 4.42 -9.40
CA ILE A 46 6.58 5.44 -8.49
C ILE A 46 5.47 6.24 -9.18
N SER A 47 5.72 6.74 -10.38
CA SER A 47 4.77 7.55 -11.14
C SER A 47 3.48 6.79 -11.45
N TYR A 48 3.59 5.50 -11.77
CA TYR A 48 2.45 4.63 -11.98
C TYR A 48 1.59 4.45 -10.72
N PHE A 49 2.20 4.23 -9.55
CA PHE A 49 1.44 4.14 -8.30
C PHE A 49 0.85 5.50 -7.88
N ASP A 50 1.54 6.60 -8.15
CA ASP A 50 1.01 7.95 -7.92
C ASP A 50 -0.22 8.22 -8.80
N PHE A 51 -0.20 7.78 -10.07
CA PHE A 51 -1.37 7.80 -10.94
C PHE A 51 -2.55 7.02 -10.35
N LEU A 52 -2.33 5.77 -9.91
CA LEU A 52 -3.38 4.96 -9.28
C LEU A 52 -3.99 5.66 -8.05
N GLN A 53 -3.13 6.25 -7.22
CA GLN A 53 -3.56 6.99 -6.04
C GLN A 53 -4.39 8.22 -6.41
N LYS A 54 -3.96 8.99 -7.43
CA LYS A 54 -4.69 10.16 -7.95
C LYS A 54 -6.06 9.76 -8.51
N SER A 55 -6.15 8.68 -9.27
CA SER A 55 -7.40 8.16 -9.81
C SER A 55 -8.38 7.80 -8.68
N TYR A 56 -7.92 7.07 -7.66
CA TYR A 56 -8.74 6.80 -6.48
C TYR A 56 -9.20 8.08 -5.78
N THR A 57 -8.27 9.00 -5.50
CA THR A 57 -8.55 10.26 -4.80
C THR A 57 -9.53 11.14 -5.60
N PHE A 58 -9.43 11.17 -6.92
CA PHE A 58 -10.35 11.90 -7.78
C PHE A 58 -11.80 11.45 -7.53
N PHE A 59 -12.09 10.16 -7.59
CA PHE A 59 -13.43 9.65 -7.34
C PHE A 59 -13.84 9.79 -5.87
N SER A 60 -12.95 9.45 -4.92
CA SER A 60 -13.31 9.37 -3.50
C SER A 60 -13.59 10.72 -2.84
N VAL A 61 -13.06 11.82 -3.37
CA VAL A 61 -13.25 13.17 -2.82
C VAL A 61 -14.65 13.73 -3.10
N SER A 62 -15.43 13.12 -4.01
CA SER A 62 -16.78 13.57 -4.34
C SER A 62 -17.76 12.42 -4.34
N THR A 63 -18.80 12.50 -3.52
CA THR A 63 -19.89 11.51 -3.50
C THR A 63 -20.55 11.35 -4.86
N TYR A 64 -20.67 12.44 -5.63
CA TYR A 64 -21.19 12.42 -6.99
C TYR A 64 -20.29 11.58 -7.93
N ARG A 65 -18.99 11.86 -7.98
CA ARG A 65 -18.03 11.10 -8.80
C ARG A 65 -17.95 9.64 -8.36
N TRP A 66 -17.97 9.40 -7.05
CA TRP A 66 -18.02 8.05 -6.50
C TRP A 66 -19.26 7.27 -6.95
N ASN A 67 -20.43 7.91 -7.01
CA ASN A 67 -21.65 7.29 -7.50
C ASN A 67 -21.57 6.96 -9.00
N ILE A 68 -20.96 7.84 -9.82
CA ILE A 68 -20.70 7.55 -11.24
C ILE A 68 -19.86 6.28 -11.35
N LEU A 69 -18.70 6.23 -10.69
CA LEU A 69 -17.82 5.06 -10.70
C LEU A 69 -18.53 3.79 -10.21
N SER A 70 -19.32 3.91 -9.14
CA SER A 70 -20.06 2.77 -8.56
C SER A 70 -21.14 2.23 -9.50
N SER A 71 -21.70 3.08 -10.36
CA SER A 71 -22.72 2.67 -11.34
C SER A 71 -22.15 1.86 -12.51
N GLN A 72 -20.83 1.85 -12.73
CA GLN A 72 -20.16 1.13 -13.81
C GLN A 72 -20.14 -0.41 -13.64
N ASN A 73 -20.72 -0.95 -12.56
CA ASN A 73 -20.73 -2.39 -12.27
C ASN A 73 -19.33 -3.02 -12.33
N LEU A 74 -18.37 -2.40 -11.64
CA LEU A 74 -16.98 -2.89 -11.55
C LEU A 74 -16.91 -4.15 -10.69
N ILE A 75 -16.14 -5.16 -11.15
CA ILE A 75 -15.84 -6.36 -10.34
C ILE A 75 -14.96 -5.98 -9.14
N LYS A 76 -14.01 -5.07 -9.36
CA LYS A 76 -13.12 -4.51 -8.34
C LYS A 76 -13.07 -2.99 -8.49
N VAL A 77 -13.24 -2.29 -7.37
CA VAL A 77 -13.17 -0.83 -7.32
C VAL A 77 -11.75 -0.41 -6.94
N PRO A 78 -11.19 0.66 -7.54
CA PRO A 78 -9.93 1.25 -7.11
C PRO A 78 -9.88 1.48 -5.60
N LYS A 79 -8.72 1.18 -4.99
CA LYS A 79 -8.49 1.36 -3.55
C LYS A 79 -7.32 2.29 -3.30
N ILE A 80 -7.35 2.94 -2.14
CA ILE A 80 -6.22 3.71 -1.64
C ILE A 80 -4.98 2.82 -1.48
N LEU A 81 -3.81 3.37 -1.79
CA LEU A 81 -2.55 2.69 -1.52
C LEU A 81 -2.24 2.74 -0.02
N SER A 82 -1.67 1.65 0.50
CA SER A 82 -1.26 1.58 1.90
C SER A 82 0.26 1.58 2.03
N THR A 83 0.75 2.37 2.99
CA THR A 83 2.17 2.37 3.38
C THR A 83 2.54 1.14 4.21
N THR A 84 1.57 0.59 4.97
CA THR A 84 1.77 -0.53 5.89
C THR A 84 1.33 -1.89 5.33
N ARG A 85 0.45 -1.91 4.32
CA ARG A 85 -0.07 -3.13 3.71
C ARG A 85 0.23 -3.18 2.22
N TRP A 86 1.30 -3.88 1.86
CA TRP A 86 1.73 -4.06 0.48
C TRP A 86 0.64 -4.60 -0.44
N SER A 87 -0.21 -5.51 0.05
CA SER A 87 -1.31 -6.11 -0.73
C SER A 87 -2.28 -5.08 -1.31
N ALA A 88 -2.42 -3.90 -0.71
CA ALA A 88 -3.27 -2.83 -1.23
C ALA A 88 -2.83 -2.34 -2.63
N ARG A 89 -1.52 -2.39 -2.92
CA ARG A 89 -1.00 -2.07 -4.27
C ARG A 89 -1.45 -3.12 -5.30
N ALA A 90 -1.39 -4.40 -4.95
CA ALA A 90 -1.83 -5.48 -5.82
C ALA A 90 -3.33 -5.37 -6.11
N ASP A 91 -4.14 -5.09 -5.08
CA ASP A 91 -5.58 -4.85 -5.23
C ASP A 91 -5.87 -3.66 -6.16
N ALA A 92 -5.17 -2.53 -5.97
CA ALA A 92 -5.36 -1.33 -6.79
C ALA A 92 -5.00 -1.56 -8.27
N VAL A 93 -3.88 -2.24 -8.53
CA VAL A 93 -3.46 -2.63 -9.89
C VAL A 93 -4.49 -3.57 -10.51
N SER A 94 -4.97 -4.56 -9.76
CA SER A 94 -5.98 -5.51 -10.23
C SER A 94 -7.28 -4.81 -10.57
N ALA A 95 -7.71 -3.84 -9.76
CA ALA A 95 -8.92 -3.06 -10.00
C ALA A 95 -8.81 -2.21 -11.27
N LEU A 96 -7.69 -1.51 -11.48
CA LEU A 96 -7.49 -0.76 -12.72
C LEU A 96 -7.44 -1.69 -13.94
N ARG A 97 -6.68 -2.79 -13.87
CA ARG A 97 -6.52 -3.71 -15.01
C ARG A 97 -7.85 -4.35 -15.42
N GLU A 98 -8.66 -4.77 -14.46
CA GLU A 98 -9.95 -5.44 -14.72
C GLU A 98 -11.06 -4.44 -15.07
N GLY A 99 -10.94 -3.19 -14.62
CA GLY A 99 -11.93 -2.14 -14.78
C GLY A 99 -11.57 -1.04 -15.75
N TYR A 100 -10.47 -1.15 -16.51
CA TYR A 100 -9.85 -0.03 -17.23
C TYR A 100 -10.84 0.81 -18.04
N ASN A 101 -11.51 0.20 -19.03
CA ASN A 101 -12.45 0.91 -19.90
C ASN A 101 -13.59 1.57 -19.12
N LYS A 102 -14.12 0.88 -18.11
CA LYS A 102 -15.22 1.39 -17.27
C LYS A 102 -14.79 2.56 -16.38
N ILE A 103 -13.54 2.54 -15.92
CA ILE A 103 -12.96 3.63 -15.13
C ILE A 103 -12.71 4.82 -16.05
N GLU A 104 -12.24 4.59 -17.27
CA GLU A 104 -12.08 5.60 -18.32
C GLU A 104 -13.42 6.25 -18.69
N ASP A 105 -14.46 5.47 -18.95
CA ASP A 105 -15.83 5.94 -19.20
C ASP A 105 -16.39 6.79 -18.04
N ALA A 106 -15.96 6.53 -16.80
CA ALA A 106 -16.38 7.30 -15.62
C ALA A 106 -15.59 8.60 -15.41
N LEU A 107 -14.51 8.82 -16.18
CA LEU A 107 -13.70 10.04 -16.16
C LEU A 107 -14.16 11.06 -17.20
N GLU A 108 -14.87 10.63 -18.26
CA GLU A 108 -15.52 11.49 -19.26
C GLU A 108 -16.80 12.16 -18.70
#